data_AF-K1UQH8-F1
#
_entry.id   AF-K1UQH8-F1
#
_cell.length_a   1.000
_cell.length_b   1.000
_cell.length_c   1.000
_cell.angle_alpha   90.00
_cell.angle_beta   90.00
_cell.angle_gamma   90.00
#
_symmetry.space_group_name_H-M   'P 1'
#
loop_
_entity.id
_entity.type
_entity.pdbx_description
1 polymer ?
#
loop_
_entity_poly.entity_id
_entity_poly.type
_entity_poly.pdbx_seq_one_letter_code
_entity_poly.pdbx_strand_id
1 'polypeptide(L)' 'MPQLWQGRSSKAVDSRVNDFNSSIRFDARMIEQDIHGSMVHSAMLGKQ' A
#
# COMPACT_ATOMS: atom_id res chain seq x y z
N MET A 1 4.33 -9.84 -12.16
CA MET A 1 3.43 -8.90 -11.48
C MET A 1 3.95 -7.49 -11.74
N PRO A 2 3.12 -6.55 -12.24
CA PRO A 2 3.52 -5.15 -12.38
C PRO A 2 3.81 -4.51 -11.01
N GLN A 3 4.80 -3.62 -10.96
CA GLN A 3 5.19 -2.89 -9.73
C GLN A 3 4.09 -1.88 -9.34
N LEU A 4 3.67 -1.88 -8.07
CA LEU A 4 2.50 -1.11 -7.61
C LEU A 4 2.70 0.43 -7.75
N TRP A 5 3.95 0.91 -7.66
CA TRP A 5 4.29 2.35 -7.67
C TRP A 5 5.28 2.71 -8.79
N GLN A 6 5.11 2.15 -9.99
CA GLN A 6 6.02 2.40 -11.12
C GLN A 6 6.01 3.85 -11.64
N GLY A 7 4.96 4.63 -11.32
CA GLY A 7 4.86 6.04 -11.69
C GLY A 7 4.88 6.26 -13.21
N ARG A 8 5.69 7.22 -13.68
CA ARG A 8 5.80 7.58 -15.12
C ARG A 8 6.89 6.80 -15.86
N SER A 9 7.62 5.91 -15.18
CA SER A 9 8.75 5.20 -15.76
C SER A 9 8.28 3.95 -16.50
N SER A 10 8.69 3.79 -17.76
CA SER A 10 8.31 2.62 -18.58
C SER A 10 9.13 1.36 -18.26
N LYS A 11 10.29 1.53 -17.59
CA LYS A 11 11.17 0.42 -17.18
C LYS A 11 10.82 -0.07 -15.77
N ALA A 12 11.11 -1.33 -15.50
CA ALA A 12 10.95 -1.90 -14.17
C ALA A 12 11.81 -1.15 -13.14
N VAL A 13 11.25 -0.90 -11.96
CA VAL A 13 11.97 -0.30 -10.83
C VAL A 13 13.04 -1.28 -10.34
N ASP A 14 14.25 -0.77 -10.12
CA ASP A 14 15.36 -1.55 -9.57
C ASP A 14 14.98 -2.12 -8.18
N SER A 15 15.27 -3.42 -7.97
CA SER A 15 14.98 -4.11 -6.71
C SER A 15 15.53 -3.39 -5.46
N ARG A 16 16.71 -2.78 -5.54
CA ARG A 16 17.34 -2.05 -4.43
C ARG A 16 16.58 -0.78 -4.09
N VAL A 17 16.06 -0.09 -5.11
CA VAL A 17 15.23 1.10 -4.94
C VAL A 17 13.89 0.72 -4.33
N ASN A 18 13.29 -0.39 -4.76
CA ASN A 18 12.06 -0.90 -4.18
C ASN A 18 12.25 -1.30 -2.70
N ASP A 19 13.33 -2.00 -2.38
CA ASP A 19 13.65 -2.40 -1.00
C ASP A 19 13.91 -1.20 -0.10
N PHE A 20 14.56 -0.15 -0.62
CA PHE A 20 14.81 1.07 0.14
C PHE A 20 13.53 1.87 0.42
N ASN A 21 12.60 1.91 -0.55
CA ASN A 21 11.34 2.64 -0.38
C ASN A 21 10.25 1.84 0.35
N SER A 22 10.38 0.52 0.41
CA SER A 22 9.39 -0.32 1.07
C SER A 22 9.35 -0.08 2.59
N SER A 23 8.21 0.38 3.07
CA SER A 23 7.95 0.62 4.49
C SER A 23 7.47 -0.62 5.26
N ILE A 24 7.27 -1.75 4.56
CA ILE A 24 6.61 -2.95 5.11
C ILE A 24 7.30 -3.51 6.35
N ARG A 25 8.62 -3.31 6.46
CA ARG A 25 9.42 -3.82 7.59
C ARG A 25 9.03 -3.18 8.93
N PHE A 26 8.37 -2.03 8.92
CA PHE A 26 7.97 -1.33 10.14
C PHE A 26 6.48 -1.00 10.21
N ASP A 27 5.81 -0.76 9.08
CA ASP A 27 4.39 -0.40 9.07
C ASP A 27 3.45 -1.62 9.21
N ALA A 28 3.94 -2.85 8.96
CA ALA A 28 3.14 -4.07 9.04
C ALA A 28 2.46 -4.28 10.41
N ARG A 29 3.01 -3.69 11.48
CA ARG A 29 2.38 -3.67 12.81
C ARG A 29 1.06 -2.90 12.87
N MET A 30 0.74 -2.10 11.86
CA MET A 30 -0.47 -1.29 11.78
C MET A 30 -1.63 -1.99 11.04
N ILE A 31 -1.50 -3.28 10.74
CA ILE A 31 -2.50 -4.04 9.99
C ILE A 31 -3.88 -4.02 10.65
N GLU A 32 -3.94 -4.04 11.98
CA GLU A 32 -5.22 -3.99 12.71
C GLU A 32 -5.97 -2.67 12.48
N GLN A 33 -5.23 -1.55 12.49
CA GLN A 33 -5.77 -0.22 12.22
C GLN A 33 -6.22 -0.09 10.77
N ASP A 34 -5.46 -0.63 9.82
CA ASP A 34 -5.79 -0.60 8.40
C ASP A 34 -7.08 -1.38 8.10
N ILE A 35 -7.22 -2.58 8.65
CA ILE A 35 -8.44 -3.40 8.53
C ILE A 35 -9.63 -2.70 9.17
N HIS A 36 -9.46 -2.19 10.40
CA HIS A 36 -10.54 -1.51 11.11
C HIS A 36 -11.01 -0.25 10.37
N GLY A 37 -10.06 0.60 9.96
CA GLY A 37 -10.35 1.81 9.19
C GLY A 37 -11.06 1.50 7.88
N SER A 38 -10.61 0.47 7.16
CA SER A 38 -11.24 0.01 5.92
C SER A 38 -12.69 -0.42 6.13
N MET A 39 -12.99 -1.22 7.16
CA MET A 39 -14.37 -1.65 7.47
C MET A 39 -15.30 -0.45 7.76
N VAL A 40 -14.83 0.50 8.58
CA VAL A 40 -15.60 1.71 8.90
C VAL A 40 -15.82 2.56 7.65
N HIS A 41 -14.80 2.72 6.81
CA HIS A 41 -14.90 3.46 5.56
C HIS A 41 -15.91 2.82 4.60
N SER A 42 -15.85 1.50 4.41
CA SER A 42 -16.82 0.77 3.59
C SER A 42 -18.25 0.90 4.13
N ALA A 43 -18.44 0.80 5.44
CA ALA A 43 -19.76 0.99 6.06
C ALA A 43 -20.29 2.41 5.90
N MET A 44 -19.40 3.41 5.90
CA MET A 44 -19.75 4.81 5.63
C MET A 44 -20.16 5.03 4.17
N LEU A 45 -19.40 4.47 3.21
CA LEU A 45 -19.73 4.51 1.79
C LEU A 45 -21.07 3.85 1.46
N GLY A 46 -21.40 2.73 2.12
CA GLY A 46 -22.68 2.05 1.91
C GLY A 46 -23.91 2.84 2.38
N LYS A 47 -23.72 3.96 3.08
CA LYS A 47 -24.79 4.87 3.53
C LYS A 47 -24.90 6.15 2.70
N GLN A 48 -23.99 6.36 1.74
CA GLN A 48 -24.07 7.47 0.77
C GLN A 48 -25.03 7.12 -0.36
#